data_AF-A0A8T3MQQ9-F1
#
_entry.id   AF-A0A8T3MQQ9-F1
#
_cell.length_a   1.000
_cell.length_b   1.000
_cell.length_c   1.000
_cell.angle_alpha   90.00
_cell.angle_beta   90.00
_cell.angle_gamma   90.00
#
_symmetry.space_group_name_H-M   'P 1'
#
loop_
_entity.id
_entity.type
_entity.pdbx_description
1 polymer ?
#
loop_
_entity_poly.entity_id
_entity_poly.type
_entity_poly.pdbx_seq_one_letter_code
_entity_poly.pdbx_strand_id
1 'polypeptide(L)'
;MAIAMLVSGPNAAEPVVGPDAAERLAGLGISRISLLQDPSGIGVVLEGWAFDPARIDEAIRAMFPDGSADVRVFREVEDVAVSMAPSERRT
;
A
#
# COMPACT_ATOMS: atom_id res chain seq x y z
N MET A 1 -12.69 4.30 -0.40
CA MET A 1 -11.68 3.28 -0.06
C MET A 1 -10.35 3.92 -0.35
N ALA A 2 -9.42 3.97 0.61
CA ALA A 2 -8.12 4.59 0.39
C ALA A 2 -7.08 3.53 0.05
N ILE A 3 -6.28 3.80 -0.97
CA ILE A 3 -5.14 2.98 -1.38
C ILE A 3 -3.87 3.83 -1.31
N ALA A 4 -2.78 3.25 -0.82
CA ALA A 4 -1.45 3.81 -0.99
C ALA A 4 -0.47 2.72 -1.43
N MET A 5 0.44 3.10 -2.33
CA MET A 5 1.55 2.24 -2.73
C MET A 5 2.85 2.82 -2.20
N LEU A 6 3.61 1.99 -1.48
CA LEU A 6 4.97 2.28 -1.05
C LEU A 6 5.93 1.50 -1.93
N VAL A 7 7.04 2.13 -2.31
CA VAL A 7 8.12 1.46 -3.05
C VAL A 7 9.43 1.70 -2.31
N SER A 8 10.05 0.61 -1.88
CA SER A 8 11.35 0.65 -1.22
C SER A 8 12.42 1.07 -2.23
N GLY A 9 13.28 2.01 -1.85
CA GLY A 9 14.50 2.32 -2.58
C GLY A 9 15.52 1.18 -2.48
N PRO A 10 16.62 1.25 -3.25
CA PRO A 10 17.65 0.21 -3.27
C PRO A 10 18.37 0.00 -1.92
N ASN A 11 18.31 1.01 -1.04
CA ASN A 11 18.93 0.97 0.29
C ASN A 11 17.91 0.86 1.43
N ALA A 12 16.62 0.81 1.11
CA ALA A 12 15.59 0.68 2.13
C ALA A 12 15.66 -0.71 2.77
N ALA A 13 15.55 -0.76 4.09
CA ALA A 13 15.40 -2.02 4.82
C ALA A 13 14.14 -2.78 4.35
N GLU A 14 14.12 -4.10 4.57
CA GLU A 14 12.94 -4.91 4.27
C GLU A 14 11.73 -4.47 5.12
N PRO A 15 10.50 -4.44 4.56
CA PRO A 15 9.32 -4.11 5.33
C PRO A 15 8.99 -5.20 6.35
N VAL A 16 8.62 -4.76 7.56
CA VAL A 16 8.18 -5.61 8.65
C VAL A 16 6.64 -5.64 8.70
N VAL A 17 6.08 -6.84 8.74
CA VAL A 17 4.62 -7.09 8.88
C VAL A 17 4.31 -8.03 10.05
N GLY A 18 5.07 -7.87 11.14
CA GLY A 18 4.83 -8.60 12.39
C GLY A 18 3.59 -8.09 13.16
N PRO A 19 3.19 -8.76 14.25
CA PRO A 19 2.00 -8.42 15.05
C PRO A 19 1.95 -6.94 15.47
N ASP A 20 3.06 -6.40 15.99
CA ASP A 20 3.13 -5.00 16.43
C ASP A 20 2.95 -4.01 15.27
N ALA A 21 3.51 -4.33 14.09
CA ALA A 21 3.32 -3.51 12.90
C ALA A 21 1.85 -3.59 12.43
N ALA A 22 1.26 -4.78 12.43
CA ALA A 22 -0.14 -4.98 12.05
C ALA A 22 -1.10 -4.24 12.98
N GLU A 23 -0.87 -4.25 14.30
CA GLU A 23 -1.68 -3.50 15.26
C GLU A 23 -1.61 -1.99 15.01
N ARG A 24 -0.40 -1.45 14.81
CA ARG A 24 -0.21 -0.03 14.47
C ARG A 24 -0.92 0.33 13.17
N LEU A 25 -0.78 -0.48 12.12
CA LEU A 25 -1.42 -0.24 10.82
C LEU A 25 -2.95 -0.33 10.93
N ALA A 26 -3.48 -1.26 11.71
CA ALA A 26 -4.91 -1.35 12.00
C ALA A 26 -5.42 -0.08 12.71
N GLY A 27 -4.65 0.47 13.65
CA GLY A 27 -4.92 1.77 14.30
C GLY A 27 -4.94 2.96 13.33
N LEU A 28 -4.33 2.83 12.14
CA LEU A 28 -4.40 3.82 11.06
C LEU A 28 -5.56 3.58 10.10
N GLY A 29 -6.42 2.59 10.35
CA GLY A 29 -7.56 2.24 9.50
C GLY A 29 -7.20 1.36 8.29
N ILE A 30 -5.97 0.84 8.23
CA ILE A 30 -5.53 -0.10 7.20
C ILE A 30 -6.07 -1.49 7.54
N SER A 31 -6.75 -2.11 6.57
CA SER A 31 -7.37 -3.43 6.74
C SER A 31 -6.72 -4.52 5.87
N ARG A 32 -5.88 -4.13 4.90
CA ARG A 32 -5.20 -5.06 4.00
C ARG A 32 -3.83 -4.52 3.64
N ILE A 33 -2.86 -5.43 3.64
CA ILE A 33 -1.46 -5.20 3.26
C ILE A 33 -1.10 -6.26 2.23
N SER A 34 -0.54 -5.85 1.09
CA SER A 34 0.05 -6.75 0.11
C SER A 34 1.51 -6.40 -0.10
N LEU A 35 2.40 -7.39 0.08
CA LEU A 35 3.82 -7.27 -0.25
C LEU A 35 4.10 -7.89 -1.63
N LEU A 36 4.84 -7.16 -2.46
CA LEU A 36 5.20 -7.52 -3.81
C LEU A 36 6.70 -7.32 -3.96
N GLN A 37 7.39 -8.21 -4.66
CA GLN A 37 8.83 -8.08 -4.89
C GLN A 37 9.16 -8.40 -6.34
N ASP A 38 10.11 -7.65 -6.88
CA ASP A 38 10.76 -7.93 -8.14
C ASP A 38 12.28 -7.73 -7.99
N PRO A 39 13.08 -7.87 -9.07
CA PRO A 39 14.53 -7.61 -9.00
C PRO A 39 14.91 -6.16 -8.68
N SER A 40 13.98 -5.19 -8.77
CA SER A 40 14.22 -3.77 -8.55
C SER A 40 13.89 -3.29 -7.13
N GLY A 41 13.09 -4.06 -6.37
CA GLY A 41 12.80 -3.78 -4.97
C GLY A 41 11.50 -4.40 -4.46
N ILE A 42 10.98 -3.82 -3.37
CA ILE A 42 9.75 -4.25 -2.71
C ILE A 42 8.68 -3.16 -2.86
N GLY A 43 7.52 -3.55 -3.38
CA GLY A 43 6.29 -2.78 -3.39
C GLY A 43 5.38 -3.20 -2.24
N VAL A 44 4.76 -2.23 -1.58
CA VAL A 44 3.74 -2.45 -0.57
C VAL A 44 2.46 -1.76 -0.99
N VAL A 45 1.34 -2.49 -0.98
CA VAL A 45 0.01 -1.90 -1.15
C VAL A 45 -0.71 -1.90 0.19
N LEU A 46 -1.18 -0.74 0.60
CA LEU A 46 -1.99 -0.52 1.80
C LEU A 46 -3.40 -0.15 1.39
N GLU A 47 -4.39 -0.85 1.94
CA GLU A 47 -5.80 -0.59 1.64
C GLU A 47 -6.62 -0.53 2.94
N GLY A 48 -7.53 0.43 3.01
CA GLY A 48 -8.45 0.57 4.13
C GLY A 48 -9.57 1.55 3.84
N TRP A 49 -10.77 1.26 4.34
CA TRP A 49 -11.90 2.18 4.22
C TRP A 49 -11.77 3.39 5.18
N ALA A 50 -11.16 3.16 6.35
CA ALA A 50 -10.89 4.18 7.37
C ALA A 50 -9.46 4.73 7.29
N PHE A 51 -8.68 4.28 6.32
CA PHE A 51 -7.31 4.71 6.15
C PHE A 51 -7.28 6.16 5.63
N ASP A 52 -6.56 7.02 6.36
CA ASP A 52 -6.28 8.40 5.97
C ASP A 52 -4.89 8.51 5.32
N PRO A 53 -4.81 8.73 3.98
CA PRO A 53 -3.53 8.89 3.28
C PRO A 53 -2.66 10.04 3.80
N ALA A 54 -3.22 11.04 4.49
CA ALA A 54 -2.44 12.11 5.11
C ALA A 54 -1.51 11.60 6.23
N ARG A 55 -1.81 10.42 6.79
CA ARG A 55 -1.03 9.77 7.85
C ARG A 55 -0.07 8.70 7.33
N ILE A 56 0.23 8.69 6.02
CA ILE A 56 1.08 7.66 5.39
C ILE A 56 2.46 7.53 6.05
N ASP A 57 3.04 8.61 6.54
CA ASP A 57 4.36 8.56 7.18
C ASP A 57 4.36 7.72 8.46
N GLU A 58 3.22 7.63 9.17
CA GLU A 58 3.07 6.72 10.32
C GLU A 58 3.04 5.26 9.88
N ALA A 59 2.38 4.96 8.75
CA ALA A 59 2.37 3.63 8.17
C ALA A 59 3.77 3.22 7.67
N ILE A 60 4.50 4.15 7.04
CA ILE A 60 5.89 3.92 6.62
C ILE A 60 6.77 3.61 7.83
N ARG A 61 6.69 4.40 8.91
CA ARG A 61 7.48 4.12 10.14
C ARG A 61 7.11 2.79 10.78
N ALA A 62 5.85 2.38 10.72
CA ALA A 62 5.42 1.10 11.26
C ALA A 62 6.00 -0.10 10.49
N MET A 63 6.18 0.03 9.17
CA MET A 63 6.68 -1.04 8.29
C MET A 63 8.19 -0.98 8.04
N PHE A 64 8.78 0.20 8.03
CA PHE A 64 10.19 0.45 7.74
C PHE A 64 10.86 1.18 8.91
N PRO A 65 11.00 0.52 10.07
CA PRO A 65 11.58 1.14 11.25
C PRO A 65 13.00 1.65 11.00
N ASP A 66 13.79 0.93 10.19
CA ASP A 66 15.21 1.19 9.94
C ASP A 66 15.50 1.65 8.50
N GLY A 67 14.59 2.39 7.86
CA GLY A 67 14.79 2.80 6.45
C GLY A 67 13.71 3.68 5.84
N SER A 68 12.90 4.34 6.66
CA SER A 68 11.75 5.14 6.19
C SER A 68 12.08 6.25 5.19
N ALA A 69 13.31 6.80 5.22
CA ALA A 69 13.74 7.87 4.32
C ALA A 69 13.90 7.43 2.85
N ASP A 70 14.15 6.14 2.62
CA ASP A 70 14.34 5.58 1.27
C ASP A 70 13.04 4.98 0.70
N VAL A 71 11.90 5.18 1.37
CA VAL A 71 10.59 4.72 0.91
C VAL A 71 9.89 5.82 0.13
N ARG A 72 9.53 5.53 -1.12
CA ARG A 72 8.74 6.44 -1.95
C ARG A 72 7.26 6.12 -1.81
N VAL A 73 6.43 7.15 -1.69
CA VAL A 73 4.97 7.03 -1.67
C VAL A 73 4.41 7.39 -3.03
N PHE A 74 3.66 6.48 -3.62
CA PHE A 74 2.83 6.73 -4.79
C PHE A 74 1.44 7.09 -4.29
N ARG A 75 1.00 8.30 -4.64
CA ARG A 75 -0.33 8.80 -4.32
C ARG A 75 -1.27 8.49 -5.46
N GLU A 76 -2.51 8.18 -5.12
CA GLU A 76 -3.58 8.05 -6.10
C GLU A 76 -3.74 9.38 -6.85
N VAL A 77 -3.70 9.31 -8.18
CA VAL A 77 -3.97 10.45 -9.07
C VAL A 77 -5.34 10.28 -9.72
N GLU A 78 -5.71 9.04 -10.04
CA GLU A 78 -6.97 8.67 -10.65
C GLU A 78 -7.33 7.22 -10.25
N ASP A 79 -8.60 6.96 -9.95
CA ASP A 79 -9.16 5.62 -9.73
C ASP A 79 -10.22 5.36 -10.80
N VAL A 80 -9.99 4.32 -11.61
CA VAL A 80 -10.83 3.98 -12.76
C VAL A 80 -11.27 2.53 -12.65
N ALA A 81 -12.59 2.33 -12.55
CA ALA A 81 -13.19 1.02 -12.67
C ALA A 81 -13.40 0.65 -14.15
N VAL A 82 -12.85 -0.49 -14.57
CA VAL A 82 -13.02 -1.03 -15.93
C VAL A 82 -13.98 -2.21 -15.90
N SER A 83 -14.95 -2.23 -16.82
CA SER A 83 -15.87 -3.36 -16.99
C SER A 83 -16.01 -3.74 -18.46
N MET A 84 -16.29 -5.02 -18.71
CA MET A 84 -16.61 -5.48 -20.06
C MET A 84 -17.97 -4.95 -20.47
N ALA A 85 -18.08 -4.49 -21.72
CA ALA A 85 -19.38 -4.15 -22.30
C ALA A 85 -20.25 -5.43 -22.38
N PRO A 86 -21.56 -5.36 -22.06
CA PRO A 86 -22.46 -6.49 -22.25
C PRO A 86 -22.44 -6.92 -23.72
N SER A 87 -22.16 -8.19 -24.01
CA SER A 87 -22.37 -8.72 -25.34
C SER A 87 -23.87 -8.84 -25.59
N GLU A 88 -24.37 -8.16 -26.62
CA GLU A 88 -25.74 -8.37 -27.09
C GLU A 88 -25.89 -9.86 -27.45
N ARG A 89 -26.67 -10.60 -26.66
CA ARG A 89 -27.13 -11.93 -27.09
C ARG A 89 -28.05 -11.70 -28.28
N ARG A 90 -27.56 -12.02 -29.48
CA ARG A 90 -28.43 -12.23 -30.65
C ARG A 90 -29.27 -13.49 -30.38
N THR A 91 -30.53 -13.29 -30.01
CA THR A 91 -31.59 -14.31 -30.08
C THR A 91 -32.42 -14.08 -31.33
#